data_AF-X1HK79-F1
#
_entry.id   AF-X1HK79-F1
#
_cell.length_a   1.000
_cell.length_b   1.000
_cell.length_c   1.000
_cell.angle_alpha   90.00
_cell.angle_beta   90.00
_cell.angle_gamma   90.00
#
_symmetry.space_group_name_H-M   'P 1'
#
loop_
_entity.id
_entity.type
_entity.pdbx_description
1 polymer ?
#
loop_
_entity_poly.entity_id
_entity_poly.type
_entity_poly.pdbx_seq_one_letter_code
_entity_poly.pdbx_strand_id
1 'polypeptide(L)'
;MIRMAYQIQKLNRFIANNPALADIPFGIVRGRSITPRQALTMLQRGEAVSEVVAAMNQAGMDPIEQDWALVEDYYRRLLQLPAPHPKIYIIGQEMSLEEALMHVRSRDAAGQEILRSYQGLTREMARRMK
;
A
#
# COMPACT_ATOMS: atom_id res chain seq x y z
N MET A 1 -4.25 -11.93 -24.17
CA MET A 1 -2.79 -11.71 -24.02
C MET A 1 -2.38 -10.23 -23.99
N ILE A 2 -2.81 -9.39 -24.94
CA ILE A 2 -2.40 -7.96 -25.03
C ILE A 2 -2.64 -7.16 -23.73
N ARG A 3 -3.77 -7.39 -23.05
CA ARG A 3 -4.13 -6.69 -21.80
C ARG A 3 -3.20 -7.00 -20.62
N MET A 4 -2.61 -8.21 -20.56
CA MET A 4 -1.73 -8.61 -19.47
C MET A 4 -0.33 -7.99 -19.62
N ALA A 5 0.22 -8.02 -20.83
CA ALA A 5 1.50 -7.38 -21.15
C ALA A 5 1.47 -5.89 -20.82
N TYR A 6 0.35 -5.22 -21.11
CA TYR A 6 0.14 -3.81 -20.76
C TYR A 6 0.19 -3.56 -19.24
N GLN A 7 -0.49 -4.37 -18.42
CA GLN A 7 -0.48 -4.20 -16.95
C GLN A 7 0.90 -4.47 -16.35
N ILE A 8 1.61 -5.48 -16.86
CA ILE A 8 3.00 -5.77 -16.49
C ILE A 8 3.91 -4.58 -16.82
N GLN A 9 3.79 -4.02 -18.04
CA GLN A 9 4.58 -2.85 -18.45
C GLN A 9 4.29 -1.62 -17.56
N LYS A 10 3.02 -1.40 -17.23
CA LYS A 10 2.56 -0.31 -16.36
C LYS A 10 3.18 -0.41 -14.96
N LEU A 11 3.12 -1.59 -14.33
CA LEU A 11 3.74 -1.82 -13.03
C LEU A 11 5.27 -1.73 -13.07
N ASN A 12 5.91 -2.28 -14.11
CA ASN A 12 7.36 -2.14 -14.28
C ASN A 12 7.78 -0.67 -14.34
N ARG A 13 7.07 0.15 -15.13
CA ARG A 13 7.34 1.60 -15.21
C ARG A 13 7.11 2.29 -13.87
N PHE A 14 6.02 1.98 -13.19
CA PHE A 14 5.71 2.54 -11.88
C PHE A 14 6.83 2.24 -10.87
N ILE A 15 7.25 0.97 -10.77
CA ILE A 15 8.29 0.52 -9.82
C ILE A 15 9.63 1.16 -10.15
N ALA A 16 10.01 1.21 -11.43
CA ALA A 16 11.26 1.83 -11.85
C ALA A 16 11.32 3.33 -11.51
N ASN A 17 10.20 4.04 -11.69
CA ASN A 17 10.11 5.48 -11.42
C ASN A 17 9.84 5.81 -9.94
N ASN A 18 9.35 4.85 -9.15
CA ASN A 18 8.93 5.07 -7.77
C ASN A 18 9.41 3.92 -6.86
N PRO A 19 10.73 3.70 -6.70
CA PRO A 19 11.25 2.56 -5.95
C PRO A 19 10.78 2.55 -4.49
N ALA A 20 10.64 3.73 -3.86
CA ALA A 20 10.13 3.86 -2.49
C ALA A 20 8.66 3.44 -2.33
N LEU A 21 7.86 3.45 -3.40
CA LEU A 21 6.45 3.07 -3.37
C LEU A 21 6.22 1.59 -3.75
N ALA A 22 7.26 0.90 -4.21
CA ALA A 22 7.15 -0.44 -4.78
C ALA A 22 6.78 -1.52 -3.75
N ASP A 23 7.04 -1.23 -2.47
CA ASP A 23 6.86 -2.16 -1.35
C ASP A 23 5.78 -1.68 -0.35
N ILE A 24 5.00 -0.67 -0.74
CA ILE A 24 3.86 -0.16 0.03
C ILE A 24 2.62 -0.99 -0.32
N PRO A 25 1.88 -1.54 0.66
CA PRO A 25 0.61 -2.21 0.41
C PRO A 25 -0.37 -1.27 -0.29
N PHE A 26 -1.16 -1.78 -1.24
CA PHE A 26 -2.09 -0.89 -1.98
C PHE A 26 -3.43 -1.55 -2.33
N GLY A 27 -3.59 -2.83 -2.05
CA GLY A 27 -4.83 -3.56 -2.32
C GLY A 27 -4.80 -4.95 -1.72
N ILE A 28 -5.95 -5.63 -1.74
CA ILE A 28 -6.13 -6.97 -1.18
C ILE A 28 -6.36 -7.97 -2.31
N VAL A 29 -5.60 -9.07 -2.32
CA VAL A 29 -5.83 -10.22 -3.20
C VAL A 29 -5.87 -11.49 -2.36
N ARG A 30 -6.95 -12.26 -2.51
CA ARG A 30 -7.18 -13.50 -1.74
C ARG A 30 -7.03 -13.32 -0.22
N GLY A 31 -7.56 -12.20 0.29
CA GLY A 31 -7.53 -11.86 1.72
C GLY A 31 -6.17 -11.40 2.25
N ARG A 32 -5.18 -11.16 1.37
CA ARG A 32 -3.86 -10.66 1.76
C ARG A 32 -3.56 -9.32 1.10
N SER A 33 -2.96 -8.42 1.84
CA SER A 33 -2.39 -7.20 1.30
C SER A 33 -1.26 -7.51 0.33
N ILE A 34 -1.26 -6.80 -0.81
CA ILE A 34 -0.22 -6.91 -1.82
C ILE A 34 0.44 -5.55 -2.06
N THR A 35 1.73 -5.58 -2.41
CA THR A 35 2.51 -4.42 -2.87
C THR A 35 2.62 -4.40 -4.40
N PRO A 36 3.00 -3.27 -5.04
CA PRO A 36 3.22 -3.22 -6.49
C PRO A 36 4.20 -4.30 -6.99
N ARG A 37 5.28 -4.57 -6.24
CA ARG A 37 6.25 -5.62 -6.59
C ARG A 37 5.63 -7.03 -6.52
N GLN A 38 4.80 -7.28 -5.52
CA GLN A 38 4.07 -8.54 -5.39
C GLN A 38 3.04 -8.69 -6.52
N ALA A 39 2.28 -7.64 -6.83
CA ALA A 39 1.35 -7.60 -7.96
C ALA A 39 2.04 -7.93 -9.29
N LEU A 40 3.19 -7.32 -9.56
CA LEU A 40 3.98 -7.60 -10.76
C LEU A 40 4.38 -9.07 -10.84
N THR A 41 4.89 -9.63 -9.73
CA THR A 41 5.30 -11.04 -9.65
C THR A 41 4.11 -11.97 -9.94
N MET A 42 2.94 -11.68 -9.38
CA MET A 42 1.71 -12.46 -9.61
C MET A 42 1.28 -12.41 -11.07
N LEU A 43 1.27 -11.22 -11.70
CA LEU A 43 0.92 -11.08 -13.11
C LEU A 43 1.90 -11.81 -14.04
N GLN A 44 3.20 -11.76 -13.74
CA GLN A 44 4.23 -12.49 -14.51
C GLN A 44 4.03 -14.00 -14.46
N ARG A 45 3.49 -14.52 -13.35
CA ARG A 45 3.17 -15.94 -13.16
C ARG A 45 1.77 -16.32 -13.65
N GLY A 46 0.94 -15.36 -14.07
CA GLY A 46 -0.45 -15.60 -14.42
C GLY A 46 -1.35 -15.93 -13.21
N GLU A 47 -0.95 -15.54 -12.00
CA GLU A 47 -1.66 -15.83 -10.76
C GLU A 47 -2.64 -14.71 -10.39
N ALA A 48 -3.90 -15.07 -10.06
CA ALA A 48 -4.94 -14.15 -9.58
C ALA A 48 -5.07 -12.86 -10.43
N VAL A 49 -4.91 -12.99 -11.75
CA VAL A 49 -4.79 -11.85 -12.68
C VAL A 49 -5.98 -10.91 -12.58
N SER A 50 -7.20 -11.47 -12.48
CA SER A 50 -8.42 -10.69 -12.31
C SER A 50 -8.40 -9.86 -11.03
N GLU A 51 -8.05 -10.47 -9.90
CA GLU A 51 -8.04 -9.81 -8.60
C GLU A 51 -6.93 -8.76 -8.53
N VAL A 52 -5.75 -9.04 -9.09
CA VAL A 52 -4.64 -8.06 -9.15
C VAL A 52 -5.03 -6.85 -9.99
N VAL A 53 -5.65 -7.06 -11.16
CA VAL A 53 -6.11 -5.95 -12.00
C VAL A 53 -7.24 -5.17 -11.32
N ALA A 54 -8.14 -5.84 -10.60
CA ALA A 54 -9.16 -5.17 -9.81
C ALA A 54 -8.54 -4.30 -8.72
N ALA A 55 -7.61 -4.84 -7.93
CA ALA A 55 -6.87 -4.09 -6.90
C ALA A 55 -6.12 -2.89 -7.49
N MET A 56 -5.48 -3.02 -8.66
CA MET A 56 -4.84 -1.89 -9.36
C MET A 56 -5.83 -0.80 -9.79
N ASN A 57 -7.06 -1.16 -10.15
CA ASN A 57 -8.08 -0.19 -10.54
C ASN A 57 -8.77 0.45 -9.32
N GLN A 58 -8.84 -0.27 -8.21
CA GLN A 58 -9.46 0.17 -6.96
C GLN A 58 -8.50 0.89 -6.03
N ALA A 59 -7.18 0.79 -6.25
CA ALA A 59 -6.15 1.44 -5.44
C ALA A 59 -6.52 2.89 -5.07
N GLY A 60 -6.61 3.17 -3.77
CA GLY A 60 -6.96 4.49 -3.25
C GLY A 60 -8.44 4.89 -3.42
N MET A 61 -9.28 3.95 -3.84
CA MET A 61 -10.74 4.00 -3.90
C MET A 61 -11.37 2.80 -3.16
N ASP A 62 -10.56 2.06 -2.39
CA ASP A 62 -10.99 0.87 -1.65
C ASP A 62 -11.97 1.24 -0.52
N PRO A 63 -12.84 0.30 -0.07
CA PRO A 63 -13.66 0.52 1.11
C PRO A 63 -12.81 0.80 2.36
N ILE A 64 -13.25 1.71 3.23
CA ILE A 64 -12.52 2.18 4.43
C ILE A 64 -12.02 1.01 5.31
N GLU A 65 -12.77 -0.08 5.44
CA GLU A 65 -12.33 -1.26 6.23
C GLU A 65 -11.11 -1.97 5.64
N GLN A 66 -10.94 -1.96 4.32
CA GLN A 66 -9.73 -2.51 3.69
C GLN A 66 -8.52 -1.60 3.91
N ASP A 67 -8.74 -0.29 3.98
CA ASP A 67 -7.67 0.67 4.26
C ASP A 67 -7.04 0.47 5.64
N TRP A 68 -7.83 0.09 6.65
CA TRP A 68 -7.30 -0.25 7.99
C TRP A 68 -6.33 -1.44 7.95
N ALA A 69 -6.68 -2.51 7.24
CA ALA A 69 -5.81 -3.67 7.10
C ALA A 69 -4.53 -3.33 6.32
N LEU A 70 -4.65 -2.48 5.29
CA LEU A 70 -3.53 -2.04 4.48
C LEU A 70 -2.56 -1.14 5.26
N VAL A 71 -3.06 -0.15 6.01
CA VAL A 71 -2.22 0.74 6.82
C VAL A 71 -1.57 -0.02 7.99
N GLU A 72 -2.26 -0.98 8.61
CA GLU A 72 -1.64 -1.84 9.63
C GLU A 72 -0.49 -2.67 9.04
N ASP A 73 -0.71 -3.29 7.87
CA ASP A 73 0.34 -4.07 7.21
C ASP A 73 1.53 -3.19 6.79
N TYR A 74 1.27 -1.95 6.38
CA TYR A 74 2.32 -0.98 6.06
C TYR A 74 3.24 -0.72 7.25
N TYR A 75 2.69 -0.34 8.41
CA TYR A 75 3.51 -0.09 9.61
C TYR A 75 4.18 -1.36 10.13
N ARG A 76 3.50 -2.51 10.07
CA ARG A 76 4.10 -3.80 10.43
C ARG A 76 5.32 -4.12 9.57
N ARG A 77 5.28 -3.86 8.26
CA ARG A 77 6.42 -4.08 7.36
C ARG A 77 7.54 -3.09 7.62
N LEU A 78 7.24 -1.82 7.91
CA LEU A 78 8.26 -0.84 8.25
C LEU A 78 9.04 -1.24 9.52
N LEU A 79 8.35 -1.76 10.53
CA LEU A 79 8.99 -2.26 11.76
C LEU A 79 9.91 -3.47 11.53
N GLN A 80 9.74 -4.20 10.43
CA GLN A 80 10.61 -5.32 10.04
C GLN A 80 11.88 -4.87 9.31
N LEU A 81 11.94 -3.60 8.88
CA LEU A 81 13.14 -3.07 8.25
C LEU A 81 14.24 -2.84 9.29
N PRO A 82 15.53 -2.94 8.91
CA PRO A 82 16.64 -2.62 9.79
C PRO A 82 16.53 -1.21 10.38
N ALA A 83 16.89 -1.07 11.66
CA ALA A 83 17.00 0.21 12.33
C ALA A 83 18.09 1.12 11.71
N PRO A 84 18.01 2.45 11.87
CA PRO A 84 17.02 3.21 12.64
C PRO A 84 15.70 3.41 11.88
N HIS A 85 14.59 3.37 12.61
CA HIS A 85 13.27 3.64 12.05
C HIS A 85 13.00 5.15 11.95
N PRO A 86 12.29 5.61 10.90
CA PRO A 86 11.89 7.00 10.79
C PRO A 86 10.83 7.35 11.85
N LYS A 87 10.82 8.61 12.27
CA LYS A 87 9.72 9.16 13.06
C LYS A 87 8.56 9.56 12.16
N ILE A 88 7.35 9.40 12.68
CA ILE A 88 6.10 9.77 12.04
C ILE A 88 5.64 11.10 12.61
N TYR A 89 5.22 11.99 11.71
CA TYR A 89 4.67 13.29 12.06
C TYR A 89 3.20 13.32 11.63
N ILE A 90 2.31 13.44 12.61
CA ILE A 90 0.92 13.89 12.39
C ILE A 90 0.80 15.34 12.87
N ILE A 91 -0.34 15.98 12.62
CA ILE A 91 -0.48 17.42 12.93
C ILE A 91 -0.29 17.63 14.44
N GLY A 92 0.82 18.27 14.81
CA GLY A 92 1.15 18.62 16.20
C GLY A 92 1.74 17.49 17.04
N GLN A 93 2.05 16.31 16.47
CA GLN A 93 2.62 15.20 17.22
C GLN A 93 3.69 14.43 16.42
N GLU A 94 4.82 14.17 17.08
CA GLU A 94 5.87 13.26 16.63
C GLU A 94 5.71 11.91 17.35
N MET A 95 5.80 10.80 16.62
CA MET A 95 5.67 9.46 17.19
C MET A 95 6.57 8.44 16.47
N SER A 96 6.87 7.34 17.15
CA SER A 96 7.53 6.15 16.62
C SER A 96 6.61 5.34 15.69
N LEU A 97 7.19 4.38 14.97
CA LEU A 97 6.39 3.44 14.16
C LEU A 97 5.52 2.53 15.04
N GLU A 98 6.00 2.17 16.23
CA GLU A 98 5.28 1.37 17.22
C GLU A 98 4.05 2.10 17.74
N GLU A 99 4.19 3.38 18.08
CA GLU A 99 3.06 4.23 18.49
C GLU A 99 2.06 4.42 17.36
N ALA A 100 2.53 4.67 16.14
CA ALA A 100 1.65 4.76 14.97
C ALA A 100 0.86 3.45 14.75
N LEU A 101 1.51 2.29 14.86
CA LEU A 101 0.85 0.99 14.76
C LEU A 101 -0.15 0.75 15.89
N MET A 102 0.16 1.19 17.11
CA MET A 102 -0.77 1.12 18.24
C MET A 102 -2.05 1.92 17.95
N HIS A 103 -1.92 3.17 17.49
CA HIS A 103 -3.06 4.02 17.13
C HIS A 103 -3.89 3.46 15.96
N VAL A 104 -3.22 2.86 14.97
CA VAL A 104 -3.90 2.17 13.86
C VAL A 104 -4.75 1.00 14.37
N ARG A 105 -4.22 0.21 15.32
CA ARG A 105 -4.93 -0.94 15.89
C ARG A 105 -6.08 -0.54 16.82
N SER A 106 -5.91 0.51 17.61
CA SER A 106 -6.96 1.05 18.47
C SER A 106 -8.07 1.73 17.66
N ARG A 107 -7.79 2.13 16.41
CA ARG A 107 -8.67 2.92 15.53
C ARG A 107 -9.13 4.22 16.19
N ASP A 108 -8.30 4.78 17.06
CA ASP A 108 -8.57 6.04 17.77
C ASP A 108 -8.41 7.27 16.86
N ALA A 109 -8.52 8.47 17.44
CA ALA A 109 -8.44 9.71 16.69
C ALA A 109 -7.10 9.88 15.94
N ALA A 110 -5.97 9.52 16.56
CA ALA A 110 -4.66 9.56 15.91
C ALA A 110 -4.58 8.48 14.82
N GLY A 111 -5.14 7.29 15.07
CA GLY A 111 -5.26 6.22 14.07
C GLY A 111 -6.03 6.68 12.83
N GLN A 112 -7.10 7.46 13.00
CA GLN A 112 -7.88 8.02 11.90
C GLN A 112 -7.10 9.08 11.11
N GLU A 113 -6.24 9.87 11.74
CA GLU A 113 -5.33 10.79 11.05
C GLU A 113 -4.28 10.06 10.22
N ILE A 114 -3.71 9.00 10.79
CA ILE A 114 -2.77 8.12 10.11
C ILE A 114 -3.44 7.45 8.90
N LEU A 115 -4.65 6.92 9.06
CA LEU A 115 -5.44 6.33 7.97
C LEU A 115 -5.68 7.34 6.85
N ARG A 116 -6.08 8.57 7.17
CA ARG A 116 -6.31 9.63 6.16
C ARG A 116 -5.05 9.97 5.38
N SER A 117 -3.91 10.04 6.07
CA SER A 117 -2.60 10.25 5.43
C SER A 117 -2.26 9.08 4.49
N TYR A 118 -2.49 7.85 4.94
CA TYR A 118 -2.29 6.64 4.15
C TYR A 118 -3.19 6.59 2.90
N GLN A 119 -4.47 6.96 3.03
CA GLN A 119 -5.39 7.08 1.89
C GLN A 119 -4.95 8.17 0.89
N GLY A 120 -4.31 9.24 1.36
CA GLY A 120 -3.66 10.22 0.49
C GLY A 120 -2.53 9.59 -0.33
N LEU A 121 -1.68 8.80 0.33
CA LEU A 121 -0.57 8.09 -0.30
C LEU A 121 -1.06 7.06 -1.34
N THR A 122 -2.05 6.22 -1.02
CA THR A 122 -2.57 5.20 -1.96
C THR A 122 -3.25 5.83 -3.17
N ARG A 123 -3.95 6.96 -3.01
CA ARG A 123 -4.49 7.75 -4.13
C ARG A 123 -3.39 8.32 -5.03
N GLU A 124 -2.31 8.80 -4.44
CA GLU A 124 -1.15 9.29 -5.20
C GLU A 124 -0.44 8.15 -5.95
N MET A 125 -0.30 6.97 -5.32
CA MET A 125 0.18 5.77 -6.00
C MET A 125 -0.70 5.41 -7.19
N ALA A 126 -2.02 5.37 -7.01
CA ALA A 126 -2.98 5.06 -8.09
C ALA A 126 -2.88 6.07 -9.24
N ARG A 127 -2.72 7.37 -8.94
CA ARG A 127 -2.52 8.42 -9.94
C ARG A 127 -1.24 8.19 -10.76
N ARG A 128 -0.14 7.81 -10.12
CA ARG A 128 1.16 7.54 -10.77
C ARG A 128 1.20 6.22 -11.52
N MET A 129 0.36 5.26 -11.14
CA MET A 129 0.27 3.99 -11.86
C MET A 129 -0.39 4.17 -13.21
N LYS A 130 -1.40 5.05 -13.36
CA LYS A 130 -2.17 5.28 -14.60
C LYS A 130 -1.28 5.55 -15.81
#